data_AF-Q07SI9-F1
#
_entry.id   AF-Q07SI9-F1
#
_cell.length_a   1.000
_cell.length_b   1.000
_cell.length_c   1.000
_cell.angle_alpha   90.00
_cell.angle_beta   90.00
_cell.angle_gamma   90.00
#
_symmetry.space_group_name_H-M   'P 1'
#
loop_
_entity.id
_entity.type
_entity.pdbx_description
1 polymer ?
#
loop_
_entity_poly.entity_id
_entity_poly.type
_entity_poly.pdbx_seq_one_letter_code
_entity_poly.pdbx_strand_id
1 'polypeptide(L)'
;MREVEVAKGELAAPPSTTRIRKKIMVSAVSSQAATSNSLAAYTALNGDDSSQQSASNVPPNDSDHGPATQVSLSQHALDRLMAALKQVPDAAQQAVDALSQAGGDRFQAHMQAMDRRVELMKINTQLRMLDWREETNNSLASTIKSMQESAIKWQNTTPVPAVQLSDAEISAILKKVAPLGIDRSKIGGADTYSFGDDGKIYTFLKDGTAWVNEGGVPTSEEQKQRGYQAYQDSMLYLTTRIEYSSVSRADLIAKRDALTDQ
;
A
#
# COMPACT_ATOMS: atom_id res chain seq x y z
N MET A 1 83.56 1.26 -19.40
CA MET A 1 83.50 -0.18 -19.76
C MET A 1 82.46 -0.79 -18.83
N ARG A 2 81.39 -1.46 -19.24
CA ARG A 2 80.84 -1.97 -20.51
C ARG A 2 79.32 -2.14 -20.26
N GLU A 3 78.48 -1.74 -21.23
CA GLU A 3 77.57 -2.63 -22.01
C GLU A 3 76.47 -3.27 -21.13
N VAL A 4 75.22 -2.81 -21.18
CA VAL A 4 74.16 -3.18 -22.16
C VAL A 4 74.13 -4.68 -22.44
N GLU A 5 73.11 -5.37 -21.92
CA GLU A 5 72.53 -6.50 -22.65
C GLU A 5 71.02 -6.54 -22.48
N VAL A 6 70.36 -6.28 -23.60
CA VAL A 6 68.94 -6.50 -23.87
C VAL A 6 68.83 -7.92 -24.42
N ALA A 7 67.95 -8.74 -23.86
CA ALA A 7 67.46 -9.94 -24.52
C ALA A 7 65.95 -9.83 -24.76
N LYS A 8 65.61 -9.41 -25.99
CA LYS A 8 64.51 -10.00 -26.79
C LYS A 8 64.83 -11.49 -26.91
N GLY A 9 63.93 -12.46 -26.89
CA GLY A 9 62.49 -12.51 -27.13
C GLY A 9 62.25 -13.89 -27.74
N GLU A 10 61.19 -14.60 -27.34
CA GLU A 10 60.75 -15.77 -28.08
C GLU A 10 59.22 -15.83 -28.03
N LEU A 11 58.62 -15.63 -29.21
CA LEU A 11 57.22 -15.92 -29.49
C LEU A 11 57.05 -17.44 -29.57
N ALA A 12 56.14 -17.98 -28.78
CA ALA A 12 55.50 -19.26 -29.04
C ALA A 12 53.97 -19.10 -29.00
N ALA A 13 53.31 -19.77 -29.94
CA ALA A 13 51.94 -19.60 -30.42
C ALA A 13 50.84 -20.06 -29.41
N PRO A 14 49.53 -19.84 -29.71
CA PRO A 14 48.51 -19.46 -28.72
C PRO A 14 47.86 -20.64 -27.99
N PRO A 15 47.39 -20.48 -26.74
CA PRO A 15 46.44 -21.41 -26.17
C PRO A 15 45.01 -21.11 -26.70
N SER A 16 44.56 -21.99 -27.58
CA SER A 16 43.21 -22.49 -27.77
C SER A 16 42.03 -21.71 -27.17
N THR A 17 41.16 -21.25 -28.07
CA THR A 17 39.79 -20.79 -27.83
C THR A 17 38.99 -21.82 -27.02
N THR A 18 39.04 -21.70 -25.70
CA THR A 18 38.15 -22.46 -24.81
C THR A 18 36.87 -21.65 -24.62
N ARG A 19 35.82 -22.12 -25.28
CA ARG A 19 34.44 -21.66 -25.17
C ARG A 19 33.98 -21.77 -23.71
N ILE A 20 34.08 -20.69 -22.95
CA ILE A 20 33.49 -20.61 -21.61
C ILE A 20 31.96 -20.64 -21.78
N ARG A 21 31.37 -21.82 -21.60
CA ARG A 21 29.94 -21.91 -21.28
C ARG A 21 29.76 -21.27 -19.90
N LYS A 22 28.95 -20.20 -19.82
CA LYS A 22 28.39 -19.70 -18.56
C LYS A 22 27.66 -20.85 -17.86
N LYS A 23 28.33 -21.51 -16.92
CA LYS A 23 27.66 -22.28 -15.87
C LYS A 23 27.35 -21.25 -14.78
N ILE A 24 26.10 -20.81 -14.75
CA ILE A 24 25.55 -20.07 -13.61
C ILE A 24 25.59 -21.06 -12.45
N MET A 25 26.68 -21.03 -11.67
CA MET A 25 26.70 -21.63 -10.36
C MET A 25 25.92 -20.68 -9.46
N VAL A 26 24.73 -21.12 -9.07
CA VAL A 26 23.99 -20.59 -7.94
C VAL A 26 24.86 -20.82 -6.72
N SER A 27 25.70 -19.85 -6.39
CA SER A 27 26.34 -19.79 -5.07
C SER A 27 25.26 -19.43 -4.07
N ALA A 28 25.04 -20.35 -3.13
CA ALA A 28 24.30 -20.13 -1.91
C ALA A 28 24.89 -18.91 -1.18
N VAL A 29 24.19 -17.78 -1.22
CA VAL A 29 24.46 -16.65 -0.33
C VAL A 29 23.81 -16.99 1.01
N SER A 30 24.58 -17.72 1.83
CA SER A 30 24.34 -17.79 3.27
C SER A 30 24.86 -16.51 3.89
N SER A 31 24.00 -15.50 3.98
CA SER A 31 24.21 -14.25 4.73
C SER A 31 22.86 -13.52 4.85
N GLN A 32 21.91 -14.10 5.57
CA GLN A 32 20.78 -13.30 6.07
C GLN A 32 21.23 -12.60 7.35
N ALA A 33 21.80 -11.42 7.13
CA ALA A 33 22.02 -10.42 8.14
C ALA A 33 20.73 -10.15 8.90
N ALA A 34 20.83 -10.18 10.22
CA ALA A 34 19.87 -9.57 11.12
C ALA A 34 19.83 -8.06 10.87
N THR A 35 19.04 -7.64 9.89
CA THR A 35 18.51 -6.28 9.79
C THR A 35 17.02 -6.36 10.12
N SER A 36 16.70 -6.78 11.36
CA SER A 36 15.35 -6.61 11.89
C SER A 36 15.15 -5.13 12.22
N ASN A 37 14.50 -4.43 11.30
CA ASN A 37 13.51 -3.39 11.55
C ASN A 37 13.65 -2.63 12.89
N SER A 38 14.64 -1.76 13.00
CA SER A 38 14.67 -0.72 14.03
C SER A 38 13.51 0.29 13.87
N LEU A 39 12.84 0.30 12.70
CA LEU A 39 11.67 1.15 12.45
C LEU A 39 10.37 0.61 13.08
N ALA A 40 10.28 -0.68 13.40
CA ALA A 40 9.06 -1.27 13.97
C ALA A 40 8.84 -0.88 15.44
N ALA A 41 9.88 -0.40 16.13
CA ALA A 41 9.78 0.07 17.51
C ALA A 41 9.24 1.51 17.65
N TYR A 42 9.04 2.23 16.54
CA TYR A 42 8.60 3.64 16.57
C TYR A 42 7.09 3.84 16.35
N THR A 43 6.33 2.77 16.06
CA THR A 43 4.89 2.85 15.77
C THR A 43 3.97 2.40 16.90
N ALA A 44 4.51 1.95 18.05
CA ALA A 44 3.71 1.42 19.15
C ALA A 44 3.65 2.37 20.35
N LEU A 45 3.15 3.59 20.14
CA LEU A 45 2.70 4.47 21.22
C LEU A 45 1.45 5.24 20.75
N ASN A 46 0.32 4.53 20.68
CA ASN A 46 -1.04 5.07 20.81
C ASN A 46 -1.99 3.87 20.96
N GLY A 47 -2.17 3.44 22.21
CA GLY A 47 -3.19 2.47 22.61
C GLY A 47 -4.37 3.21 23.23
N ASP A 48 -5.54 2.99 22.64
CA ASP A 48 -6.88 2.86 23.25
C ASP A 48 -7.93 3.40 22.26
N ASP A 49 -8.65 2.51 21.58
CA ASP A 49 -10.00 2.19 22.06
C ASP A 49 -10.57 0.93 21.40
N SER A 50 -11.33 0.21 22.22
CA SER A 50 -11.86 -1.12 21.96
C SER A 50 -13.19 -1.03 21.20
N SER A 51 -13.38 -1.84 20.16
CA SER A 51 -14.71 -2.20 19.67
C SER A 51 -14.66 -3.56 18.98
N GLN A 52 -14.98 -4.60 19.76
CA GLN A 52 -15.43 -5.88 19.24
C GLN A 52 -16.71 -5.68 18.43
N GLN A 53 -16.78 -6.23 17.22
CA GLN A 53 -18.06 -6.66 16.67
C GLN A 53 -17.91 -7.85 15.73
N SER A 54 -18.86 -8.77 15.91
CA SER A 54 -18.84 -10.18 15.58
C SER A 54 -18.90 -10.48 14.08
N ALA A 55 -18.26 -11.59 13.71
CA ALA A 55 -18.48 -12.27 12.45
C ALA A 55 -19.91 -12.82 12.37
N SER A 56 -20.69 -12.36 11.38
CA SER A 56 -21.92 -13.01 10.95
C SER A 56 -21.69 -13.67 9.59
N ASN A 57 -21.70 -15.01 9.62
CA ASN A 57 -21.90 -15.85 8.45
C ASN A 57 -23.32 -15.63 7.90
N VAL A 58 -23.43 -15.12 6.67
CA VAL A 58 -24.66 -15.17 5.86
C VAL A 58 -24.25 -15.74 4.49
N PRO A 59 -24.93 -16.79 3.98
CA PRO A 59 -24.62 -17.38 2.68
C PRO A 59 -25.02 -16.43 1.52
N PRO A 60 -24.43 -16.58 0.33
CA PRO A 60 -24.71 -15.69 -0.80
C PRO A 60 -26.14 -15.92 -1.28
N ASN A 61 -26.98 -14.88 -1.16
CA ASN A 61 -28.29 -14.87 -1.79
C ASN A 61 -28.11 -14.43 -3.25
N ASP A 62 -27.93 -15.41 -4.12
CA ASP A 62 -28.18 -15.29 -5.56
C ASP A 62 -29.66 -14.99 -5.77
N SER A 63 -30.01 -13.76 -6.16
CA SER A 63 -31.16 -13.40 -7.02
C SER A 63 -31.32 -11.87 -7.07
N ASP A 64 -30.44 -11.18 -7.79
CA ASP A 64 -30.69 -9.81 -8.25
C ASP A 64 -30.85 -9.82 -9.78
N HIS A 65 -31.82 -10.59 -10.25
CA HIS A 65 -32.47 -10.26 -11.51
C HIS A 65 -33.28 -8.99 -11.26
N GLY A 66 -32.75 -7.85 -11.70
CA GLY A 66 -33.47 -6.58 -11.71
C GLY A 66 -34.88 -6.77 -12.30
N PRO A 67 -35.87 -5.97 -11.89
CA PRO A 67 -37.26 -6.22 -12.25
C PRO A 67 -37.36 -6.29 -13.77
N ALA A 68 -37.77 -7.47 -14.26
CA ALA A 68 -38.28 -7.57 -15.62
C ALA A 68 -39.41 -6.53 -15.69
N THR A 69 -39.17 -5.45 -16.45
CA THR A 69 -40.14 -4.39 -16.67
C THR A 69 -41.38 -5.03 -17.30
N GLN A 70 -42.33 -5.49 -16.47
CA GLN A 70 -43.64 -5.88 -16.95
C GLN A 70 -44.29 -4.62 -17.50
N VAL A 71 -44.42 -4.56 -18.81
CA VAL A 71 -45.16 -3.52 -19.51
C VAL A 71 -46.64 -3.76 -19.22
N SER A 72 -47.13 -3.35 -18.04
CA SER A 72 -48.56 -3.32 -17.79
C SER A 72 -49.14 -2.14 -18.58
N LEU A 73 -49.79 -2.42 -19.71
CA LEU A 73 -50.68 -1.43 -20.31
C LEU A 73 -51.77 -1.12 -19.27
N SER A 74 -51.95 0.16 -18.95
CA SER A 74 -53.07 0.56 -18.10
C SER A 74 -54.38 0.14 -18.75
N GLN A 75 -55.36 -0.27 -17.97
CA GLN A 75 -56.68 -0.71 -18.47
C GLN A 75 -57.28 0.30 -19.46
N HIS A 76 -57.07 1.59 -19.18
CA HIS A 76 -57.48 2.70 -20.04
C HIS A 76 -56.77 2.76 -21.40
N ALA A 77 -55.50 2.34 -21.50
CA ALA A 77 -54.80 2.22 -22.79
C ALA A 77 -55.33 1.04 -23.61
N LEU A 78 -55.70 -0.05 -22.92
CA LEU A 78 -56.28 -1.25 -23.51
C LEU A 78 -57.70 -0.97 -24.05
N ASP A 79 -58.51 -0.20 -23.31
CA ASP A 79 -59.85 0.22 -23.73
C ASP A 79 -59.79 1.17 -24.94
N ARG A 80 -58.81 2.08 -25.01
CA ARG A 80 -58.60 2.95 -26.18
C ARG A 80 -58.17 2.18 -27.43
N LEU A 81 -57.30 1.19 -27.27
CA LEU A 81 -56.88 0.30 -28.37
C LEU A 81 -58.08 -0.48 -28.92
N MET A 82 -58.90 -1.06 -28.03
CA MET A 82 -60.10 -1.82 -28.40
C MET A 82 -61.20 -0.95 -29.01
N ALA A 83 -61.32 0.32 -28.60
CA ALA A 83 -62.23 1.27 -29.23
C ALA A 83 -61.77 1.71 -30.64
N ALA A 84 -60.46 1.92 -30.83
CA ALA A 84 -59.88 2.28 -32.13
C ALA A 84 -59.98 1.13 -33.15
N LEU A 85 -59.77 -0.12 -32.70
CA LEU A 85 -59.95 -1.35 -33.49
C LEU A 85 -61.38 -1.53 -34.04
N LYS A 86 -62.39 -0.94 -33.39
CA LYS A 86 -63.79 -1.06 -33.81
C LYS A 86 -64.23 -0.03 -34.85
N GLN A 87 -63.48 1.06 -35.07
CA GLN A 87 -63.98 2.16 -35.89
C GLN A 87 -63.51 2.14 -37.36
N VAL A 88 -62.25 1.81 -37.69
CA VAL A 88 -61.77 1.59 -39.08
C VAL A 88 -60.40 0.85 -39.01
N PRO A 89 -60.06 -0.08 -39.94
CA PRO A 89 -58.75 -0.76 -39.95
C PRO A 89 -57.53 0.18 -39.90
N ASP A 90 -57.63 1.36 -40.53
CA ASP A 90 -56.54 2.34 -40.57
C ASP A 90 -56.24 2.98 -39.21
N ALA A 91 -57.26 3.19 -38.37
CA ALA A 91 -57.09 3.77 -37.03
C ALA A 91 -56.45 2.78 -36.05
N ALA A 92 -56.71 1.48 -36.24
CA ALA A 92 -56.08 0.41 -35.47
C ALA A 92 -54.59 0.29 -35.79
N GLN A 93 -54.23 0.35 -37.08
CA GLN A 93 -52.84 0.28 -37.52
C GLN A 93 -52.04 1.49 -37.00
N GLN A 94 -52.61 2.70 -37.09
CA GLN A 94 -51.99 3.90 -36.54
C GLN A 94 -51.77 3.83 -35.02
N ALA A 95 -52.71 3.23 -34.27
CA ALA A 95 -52.56 3.05 -32.82
C ALA A 95 -51.45 2.04 -32.46
N VAL A 96 -51.31 0.96 -33.23
CA VAL A 96 -50.22 -0.03 -33.07
C VAL A 96 -48.87 0.59 -33.41
N ASP A 97 -48.78 1.34 -34.51
CA ASP A 97 -47.55 2.01 -34.93
C ASP A 97 -47.12 3.06 -33.89
N ALA A 98 -48.06 3.86 -33.36
CA ALA A 98 -47.78 4.83 -32.29
C ALA A 98 -47.35 4.18 -30.98
N LEU A 99 -47.92 3.01 -30.60
CA LEU A 99 -47.50 2.26 -29.42
C LEU A 99 -46.10 1.67 -29.61
N SER A 100 -45.81 1.13 -30.79
CA SER A 100 -44.50 0.60 -31.16
C SER A 100 -43.44 1.69 -31.12
N GLN A 101 -43.73 2.85 -31.70
CA GLN A 101 -42.86 4.03 -31.68
C GLN A 101 -42.65 4.54 -30.25
N ALA A 102 -43.72 4.70 -29.46
CA ALA A 102 -43.61 5.13 -28.06
C ALA A 102 -42.85 4.11 -27.19
N GLY A 103 -42.95 2.81 -27.50
CA GLY A 103 -42.16 1.74 -26.88
C GLY A 103 -40.68 1.85 -27.23
N GLY A 104 -40.37 2.06 -28.52
CA GLY A 104 -39.02 2.30 -29.01
C GLY A 104 -38.37 3.54 -28.38
N ASP A 105 -39.09 4.67 -28.35
CA ASP A 105 -38.63 5.93 -27.77
C ASP A 105 -38.33 5.78 -26.26
N ARG A 106 -39.20 5.07 -25.52
CA ARG A 106 -38.98 4.79 -24.09
C ARG A 106 -37.79 3.89 -23.85
N PHE A 107 -37.62 2.85 -24.66
CA PHE A 107 -36.47 1.95 -24.56
C PHE A 107 -35.17 2.71 -24.84
N GLN A 108 -35.15 3.55 -25.89
CA GLN A 108 -34.01 4.38 -26.22
C GLN A 108 -33.69 5.39 -25.12
N ALA A 109 -34.69 6.07 -24.55
CA ALA A 109 -34.52 6.97 -23.41
C ALA A 109 -33.99 6.23 -22.17
N HIS A 110 -34.44 5.00 -21.92
CA HIS A 110 -33.95 4.17 -20.82
C HIS A 110 -32.48 3.78 -21.02
N MET A 111 -32.10 3.36 -22.23
CA MET A 111 -30.70 3.04 -22.56
C MET A 111 -29.79 4.27 -22.41
N GLN A 112 -30.21 5.43 -22.91
CA GLN A 112 -29.47 6.68 -22.72
C GLN A 112 -29.31 7.06 -21.24
N ALA A 113 -30.35 6.88 -20.43
CA ALA A 113 -30.28 7.10 -18.99
C ALA A 113 -29.34 6.11 -18.30
N MET A 114 -29.29 4.85 -18.73
CA MET A 114 -28.34 3.85 -18.22
C MET A 114 -26.90 4.21 -18.58
N ASP A 115 -26.62 4.56 -19.84
CA ASP A 115 -25.29 4.96 -20.30
C ASP A 115 -24.78 6.17 -19.49
N ARG A 116 -25.64 7.18 -19.29
CA ARG A 116 -25.35 8.34 -18.45
C ARG A 116 -25.02 7.95 -17.00
N ARG A 117 -25.79 7.04 -16.40
CA ARG A 117 -25.52 6.54 -15.03
C ARG A 117 -24.18 5.82 -14.94
N VAL A 118 -23.83 5.02 -15.93
CA VAL A 118 -22.54 4.32 -16.00
C VAL A 118 -21.39 5.33 -16.09
N GLU A 119 -21.50 6.35 -16.94
CA GLU A 119 -20.47 7.39 -17.06
C GLU A 119 -20.34 8.23 -15.78
N LEU A 120 -21.46 8.61 -15.14
CA LEU A 120 -21.43 9.27 -13.84
C LEU A 120 -20.75 8.42 -12.76
N MET A 121 -21.02 7.12 -12.73
CA MET A 121 -20.37 6.19 -11.80
C MET A 121 -18.86 6.12 -12.02
N LYS A 122 -18.41 6.05 -13.28
CA LYS A 122 -16.98 6.07 -13.62
C LYS A 122 -16.30 7.35 -13.16
N ILE A 123 -16.91 8.51 -13.44
CA ILE A 123 -16.36 9.81 -13.05
C ILE A 123 -16.30 9.95 -11.53
N ASN A 124 -17.37 9.58 -10.81
CA ASN A 124 -17.40 9.62 -9.35
C ASN A 124 -16.36 8.67 -8.74
N THR A 125 -16.16 7.49 -9.33
CA THR A 125 -15.10 6.56 -8.90
C THR A 125 -13.72 7.17 -9.09
N GLN A 126 -13.48 7.83 -10.23
CA GLN A 126 -12.21 8.53 -10.48
C GLN A 126 -11.97 9.67 -9.49
N LEU A 127 -12.98 10.50 -9.21
CA LEU A 127 -12.90 11.56 -8.21
C LEU A 127 -12.57 11.02 -6.81
N ARG A 128 -13.24 9.93 -6.39
CA ARG A 128 -12.94 9.28 -5.11
C ARG A 128 -11.51 8.73 -5.05
N MET A 129 -10.99 8.19 -6.15
CA MET A 129 -9.61 7.75 -6.22
C MET A 129 -8.62 8.92 -6.15
N LEU A 130 -8.98 10.09 -6.68
CA LEU A 130 -8.18 11.31 -6.50
C LEU A 130 -8.17 11.77 -5.05
N ASP A 131 -9.33 11.79 -4.38
CA ASP A 131 -9.44 12.13 -2.95
C ASP A 131 -8.57 11.21 -2.10
N TRP A 132 -8.68 9.91 -2.30
CA TRP A 132 -7.89 8.91 -1.57
C TRP A 132 -6.38 9.08 -1.81
N ARG A 133 -5.97 9.38 -3.04
CA ARG A 133 -4.56 9.67 -3.37
C ARG A 133 -4.05 10.93 -2.69
N GLU A 134 -4.85 11.99 -2.69
CA GLU A 134 -4.50 13.26 -2.04
C GLU A 134 -4.34 13.07 -0.53
N GLU A 135 -5.27 12.38 0.11
CA GLU A 135 -5.17 12.01 1.53
C GLU A 135 -3.93 11.18 1.82
N THR A 136 -3.65 10.17 0.99
CA THR A 136 -2.45 9.33 1.12
C THR A 136 -1.17 10.15 0.97
N ASN A 137 -1.10 11.02 -0.04
CA ASN A 137 0.05 11.91 -0.26
C ASN A 137 0.26 12.87 0.90
N ASN A 138 -0.81 13.46 1.45
CA ASN A 138 -0.75 14.35 2.59
C ASN A 138 -0.24 13.62 3.84
N SER A 139 -0.72 12.39 4.08
CA SER A 139 -0.23 11.52 5.15
C SER A 139 1.25 11.16 4.99
N LEU A 140 1.67 10.81 3.77
CA LEU A 140 3.08 10.54 3.45
C LEU A 140 3.95 11.78 3.65
N ALA A 141 3.52 12.95 3.19
CA ALA A 141 4.24 14.22 3.37
C ALA A 141 4.39 14.57 4.86
N SER A 142 3.34 14.39 5.66
CA SER A 142 3.41 14.57 7.11
C SER A 142 4.40 13.59 7.77
N THR A 143 4.39 12.33 7.34
CA THR A 143 5.34 11.31 7.82
C THR A 143 6.78 11.69 7.47
N ILE A 144 7.04 12.08 6.22
CA ILE A 144 8.37 12.53 5.77
C ILE A 144 8.84 13.72 6.61
N LYS A 145 7.97 14.70 6.87
CA LYS A 145 8.31 15.85 7.72
C LYS A 145 8.72 15.41 9.13
N SER A 146 7.94 14.53 9.77
CA SER A 146 8.29 14.00 11.10
C SER A 146 9.63 13.22 11.09
N MET A 147 9.90 12.48 10.01
CA MET A 147 11.19 11.81 9.83
C MET A 147 12.34 12.80 9.64
N GLN A 148 12.14 13.90 8.92
CA GLN A 148 13.14 14.97 8.78
C GLN A 148 13.48 15.59 10.14
N GLU A 149 12.46 15.94 10.93
CA GLU A 149 12.64 16.48 12.28
C GLU A 149 13.38 15.49 13.19
N SER A 150 13.03 14.20 13.12
CA SER A 150 13.69 13.13 13.86
C SER A 150 15.14 12.92 13.41
N ALA A 151 15.42 13.00 12.10
CA ALA A 151 16.77 12.89 11.56
C ALA A 151 17.66 14.06 12.01
N ILE A 152 17.14 15.29 12.01
CA ILE A 152 17.84 16.47 12.53
C ILE A 152 18.14 16.30 14.01
N LYS A 153 17.15 15.84 14.81
CA LYS A 153 17.36 15.55 16.22
C LYS A 153 18.47 14.52 16.40
N TRP A 154 18.37 13.38 15.72
CA TRP A 154 19.34 12.28 15.77
C TRP A 154 20.76 12.73 15.38
N GLN A 155 20.89 13.56 14.34
CA GLN A 155 22.17 14.12 13.89
C GLN A 155 22.78 15.09 14.91
N ASN A 156 21.97 15.76 15.71
CA ASN A 156 22.45 16.72 16.72
C ASN A 156 22.63 16.09 18.11
N THR A 157 22.13 14.87 18.34
CA THR A 157 22.31 14.16 19.61
C THR A 157 23.75 13.70 19.79
N THR A 158 24.33 13.97 20.97
CA THR A 158 25.64 13.43 21.36
C THR A 158 25.51 11.93 21.66
N PRO A 159 26.38 11.06 21.12
CA PRO A 159 26.31 9.65 21.44
C PRO A 159 26.57 9.33 22.91
N VAL A 160 25.82 8.37 23.45
CA VAL A 160 25.96 7.87 24.83
C VAL A 160 26.13 6.35 24.78
N PRO A 161 27.29 5.81 25.18
CA PRO A 161 27.54 4.38 25.15
C PRO A 161 26.46 3.57 25.87
N ALA A 162 26.12 2.40 25.31
CA ALA A 162 25.22 1.47 25.98
C ALA A 162 25.83 0.99 27.31
N VAL A 163 24.97 0.73 28.29
CA VAL A 163 25.36 0.24 29.61
C VAL A 163 25.03 -1.24 29.68
N GLN A 164 26.01 -2.05 30.06
CA GLN A 164 25.78 -3.48 30.30
C GLN A 164 24.97 -3.66 31.59
N LEU A 165 23.94 -4.49 31.52
CA LEU A 165 23.11 -4.83 32.67
C LEU A 165 23.73 -5.97 33.48
N SER A 166 23.57 -5.89 34.79
CA SER A 166 23.84 -6.99 35.71
C SER A 166 22.77 -8.08 35.64
N ASP A 167 23.08 -9.29 36.12
CA ASP A 167 22.13 -10.41 36.18
C ASP A 167 20.86 -10.08 36.98
N ALA A 168 21.00 -9.26 38.03
CA ALA A 168 19.89 -8.80 38.84
C ALA A 168 18.96 -7.86 38.05
N GLU A 169 19.52 -6.94 37.28
CA GLU A 169 18.78 -6.02 36.41
C GLU A 169 18.12 -6.76 35.25
N ILE A 170 18.83 -7.71 34.64
CA ILE A 170 18.29 -8.63 33.62
C ILE A 170 17.07 -9.36 34.19
N SER A 171 17.19 -9.95 35.37
CA SER A 171 16.08 -10.66 36.00
C SER A 171 14.90 -9.74 36.30
N ALA A 172 15.18 -8.50 36.72
CA ALA A 172 14.15 -7.50 37.00
C ALA A 172 13.41 -7.07 35.74
N ILE A 173 14.12 -6.73 34.66
CA ILE A 173 13.49 -6.30 33.41
C ILE A 173 12.68 -7.42 32.80
N LEU A 174 13.21 -8.66 32.79
CA LEU A 174 12.49 -9.80 32.26
C LEU A 174 11.21 -10.11 33.05
N LYS A 175 11.18 -9.83 34.35
CA LYS A 175 9.95 -9.94 35.16
C LYS A 175 8.97 -8.82 34.81
N LYS A 176 9.47 -7.60 34.64
CA LYS A 176 8.68 -6.43 34.27
C LYS A 176 7.99 -6.60 32.91
N VAL A 177 8.68 -7.15 31.91
CA VAL A 177 8.15 -7.26 30.53
C VAL A 177 7.42 -8.57 30.24
N ALA A 178 7.46 -9.55 31.15
CA ALA A 178 6.69 -10.79 31.03
C ALA A 178 5.17 -10.56 30.77
N PRO A 179 4.47 -9.65 31.49
CA PRO A 179 3.06 -9.34 31.19
C PRO A 179 2.83 -8.69 29.82
N LEU A 180 3.87 -8.11 29.20
CA LEU A 180 3.79 -7.47 27.87
C LEU A 180 3.91 -8.49 26.72
N GLY A 181 3.96 -9.79 27.03
CA GLY A 181 4.08 -10.84 26.02
C GLY A 181 5.49 -10.95 25.41
N ILE A 182 6.50 -10.34 26.03
CA ILE A 182 7.90 -10.50 25.60
C ILE A 182 8.36 -11.93 25.86
N ASP A 183 8.59 -12.66 24.77
CA ASP A 183 8.91 -14.07 24.77
C ASP A 183 10.36 -14.31 25.19
N ARG A 184 10.53 -14.67 26.47
CA ARG A 184 11.83 -15.04 27.04
C ARG A 184 12.51 -16.20 26.31
N SER A 185 11.77 -17.08 25.64
CA SER A 185 12.38 -18.20 24.90
C SER A 185 13.15 -17.76 23.66
N LYS A 186 12.90 -16.54 23.17
CA LYS A 186 13.64 -15.95 22.04
C LYS A 186 14.96 -15.31 22.46
N ILE A 187 15.11 -15.03 23.75
CA ILE A 187 16.35 -14.54 24.36
C ILE A 187 17.34 -15.70 24.39
N GLY A 188 18.47 -15.56 23.68
CA GLY A 188 19.43 -16.66 23.48
C GLY A 188 19.21 -17.50 22.22
N GLY A 189 18.03 -17.40 21.58
CA GLY A 189 17.72 -18.12 20.35
C GLY A 189 18.23 -17.42 19.08
N ALA A 190 18.18 -16.09 19.04
CA ALA A 190 18.71 -15.24 17.98
C ALA A 190 20.05 -14.60 18.38
N ASP A 191 20.85 -14.16 17.41
CA ASP A 191 22.11 -13.47 17.68
C ASP A 191 21.92 -12.18 18.50
N THR A 192 20.75 -11.55 18.36
CA THR A 192 20.37 -10.34 19.09
C THR A 192 18.84 -10.28 19.24
N TYR A 193 18.36 -9.93 20.42
CA TYR A 193 16.95 -9.67 20.68
C TYR A 193 16.78 -8.32 21.40
N SER A 194 16.05 -7.39 20.80
CA SER A 194 15.88 -6.04 21.35
C SER A 194 14.41 -5.66 21.49
N PHE A 195 14.08 -4.90 22.53
CA PHE A 195 12.76 -4.30 22.72
C PHE A 195 12.87 -2.94 23.41
N GLY A 196 11.84 -2.11 23.25
CA GLY A 196 11.72 -0.80 23.91
C GLY A 196 10.79 -0.86 25.12
N ASP A 197 11.20 -0.24 26.23
CA ASP A 197 10.38 -0.08 27.45
C ASP A 197 10.87 1.16 28.23
N ASP A 198 9.94 1.93 28.82
CA ASP A 198 10.22 3.21 29.52
C ASP A 198 11.12 4.20 28.74
N GLY A 199 11.01 4.24 27.42
CA GLY A 199 11.87 5.09 26.58
C GLY A 199 13.31 4.59 26.43
N LYS A 200 13.65 3.40 26.94
CA LYS A 200 14.94 2.72 26.76
C LYS A 200 14.82 1.56 25.79
N ILE A 201 15.94 1.18 25.21
CA ILE A 201 16.10 -0.01 24.37
C ILE A 201 16.94 -1.01 25.15
N TYR A 202 16.36 -2.19 25.37
CA TYR A 202 17.02 -3.32 26.00
C TYR A 202 17.42 -4.30 24.90
N THR A 203 18.69 -4.68 24.86
CA THR A 203 19.26 -5.59 23.86
C THR A 203 19.91 -6.77 24.56
N PHE A 204 19.43 -7.97 24.24
CA PHE A 204 19.94 -9.24 24.74
C PHE A 204 20.74 -9.94 23.65
N LEU A 205 21.92 -10.42 24.01
CA LEU A 205 22.78 -11.21 23.14
C LEU A 205 22.61 -12.70 23.41
N LYS A 206 23.05 -13.51 22.45
CA LYS A 206 22.98 -14.97 22.54
C LYS A 206 23.78 -15.56 23.71
N ASP A 207 24.85 -14.89 24.12
CA ASP A 207 25.71 -15.28 25.24
C ASP A 207 25.09 -15.00 26.62
N GLY A 208 23.88 -14.46 26.67
CA GLY A 208 23.16 -14.12 27.89
C GLY A 208 23.47 -12.73 28.43
N THR A 209 24.40 -11.99 27.83
CA THR A 209 24.64 -10.60 28.20
C THR A 209 23.53 -9.70 27.68
N ALA A 210 23.28 -8.60 28.41
CA ALA A 210 22.28 -7.61 28.01
C ALA A 210 22.82 -6.20 28.20
N TRP A 211 22.35 -5.31 27.33
CA TRP A 211 22.73 -3.91 27.28
C TRP A 211 21.48 -3.05 27.24
N VAL A 212 21.56 -1.87 27.86
CA VAL A 212 20.51 -0.87 27.80
C VAL A 212 21.08 0.43 27.23
N ASN A 213 20.30 1.09 26.39
CA ASN A 213 20.57 2.44 25.93
C ASN A 213 19.28 3.27 25.90
N GLU A 214 19.40 4.59 25.97
CA GLU A 214 18.25 5.48 25.81
C GLU A 214 17.71 5.41 24.38
N GLY A 215 16.39 5.39 24.25
CA GLY A 215 15.70 5.41 22.96
C GLY A 215 15.89 6.75 22.25
N GLY A 216 16.16 6.72 20.95
CA GLY A 216 16.43 7.94 20.19
C GLY A 216 17.81 8.57 20.45
N VAL A 217 18.68 7.90 21.21
CA VAL A 217 20.07 8.33 21.46
C VAL A 217 21.04 7.32 20.82
N PRO A 218 21.95 7.76 19.94
CA PRO A 218 22.96 6.87 19.39
C PRO A 218 23.98 6.45 20.46
N THR A 219 24.51 5.24 20.37
CA THR A 219 25.52 4.69 21.27
C THR A 219 26.95 4.88 20.80
N SER A 220 27.13 5.27 19.54
CA SER A 220 28.42 5.65 18.95
C SER A 220 28.22 6.58 17.75
N GLU A 221 29.29 7.22 17.29
CA GLU A 221 29.28 8.04 16.06
C GLU A 221 28.96 7.19 14.82
N GLU A 222 29.42 5.94 14.76
CA GLU A 222 29.11 5.02 13.66
C GLU A 222 27.63 4.65 13.65
N GLN A 223 27.02 4.41 14.82
CA GLN A 223 25.57 4.19 14.89
C GLN A 223 24.80 5.44 14.52
N LYS A 224 25.28 6.61 14.94
CA LYS A 224 24.68 7.90 14.58
C LYS A 224 24.64 8.08 13.06
N GLN A 225 25.76 7.84 12.38
CA GLN A 225 25.86 7.92 10.91
C GLN A 225 24.96 6.90 10.22
N ARG A 226 24.96 5.63 10.67
CA ARG A 226 24.08 4.59 10.11
C ARG A 226 22.60 4.92 10.30
N GLY A 227 22.21 5.40 11.48
CA GLY A 227 20.83 5.81 11.76
C GLY A 227 20.40 6.99 10.89
N TYR A 228 21.29 7.98 10.71
CA TYR A 228 21.04 9.10 9.82
C TYR A 228 20.86 8.65 8.36
N GLN A 229 21.71 7.75 7.86
CA GLN A 229 21.55 7.17 6.52
C GLN A 229 20.21 6.42 6.40
N ALA A 230 19.82 5.63 7.40
CA ALA A 230 18.55 4.92 7.40
C ALA A 230 17.33 5.87 7.35
N TYR A 231 17.41 7.03 8.02
CA TYR A 231 16.40 8.08 7.87
C TYR A 231 16.37 8.62 6.43
N GLN A 232 17.52 8.92 5.83
CA GLN A 232 17.59 9.41 4.45
C GLN A 232 17.01 8.40 3.45
N ASP A 233 17.39 7.14 3.56
CA ASP A 233 16.90 6.07 2.69
C ASP A 233 15.38 5.89 2.82
N SER A 234 14.87 5.95 4.04
CA SER A 234 13.43 5.83 4.32
C SER A 234 12.65 7.04 3.79
N MET A 235 13.15 8.26 3.96
CA MET A 235 12.53 9.46 3.41
C MET A 235 12.53 9.44 1.88
N LEU A 236 13.63 9.01 1.26
CA LEU A 236 13.70 8.85 -0.19
C LEU A 236 12.65 7.83 -0.67
N TYR A 237 12.57 6.68 0.01
CA TYR A 237 11.59 5.65 -0.29
C TYR A 237 10.14 6.13 -0.16
N LEU A 238 9.81 6.90 0.88
CA LEU A 238 8.46 7.44 1.04
C LEU A 238 8.16 8.54 0.01
N THR A 239 9.16 9.35 -0.35
CA THR A 239 9.01 10.40 -1.35
C THR A 239 8.67 9.82 -2.73
N THR A 240 9.25 8.68 -3.12
CA THR A 240 8.94 8.02 -4.40
C THR A 240 7.53 7.42 -4.45
N ARG A 241 6.86 7.27 -3.31
CA ARG A 241 5.46 6.79 -3.21
C ARG A 241 4.43 7.91 -3.32
N ILE A 242 4.85 9.18 -3.30
CA ILE A 242 3.95 10.31 -3.54
C ILE A 242 3.60 10.33 -5.03
N GLU A 243 2.33 10.09 -5.34
CA GLU A 243 1.84 10.04 -6.72
C GLU A 243 1.04 11.30 -7.05
N TYR A 244 1.51 12.10 -8.01
CA TYR A 244 0.74 13.21 -8.54
C TYR A 244 -0.15 12.71 -9.69
N SER A 245 -1.46 13.00 -9.60
CA SER A 245 -2.40 12.65 -10.66
C SER A 245 -2.10 13.45 -11.94
N SER A 246 -2.10 12.76 -13.08
CA SER A 246 -2.10 13.40 -14.40
C SER A 246 -3.50 13.82 -14.87
N VAL A 247 -4.56 13.33 -14.20
CA VAL A 247 -5.95 13.67 -14.50
C VAL A 247 -6.34 14.92 -13.73
N SER A 248 -6.86 15.92 -14.46
CA SER A 248 -7.41 17.15 -13.90
C SER A 248 -8.72 16.87 -13.16
N ARG A 249 -8.72 17.13 -11.84
CA ARG A 249 -9.94 17.08 -11.01
C ARG A 249 -11.03 18.01 -11.55
N ALA A 250 -10.65 19.19 -12.03
CA ALA A 250 -11.57 20.17 -12.60
C ALA A 250 -12.28 19.62 -13.84
N ASP A 251 -11.56 18.89 -14.70
CA ASP A 251 -12.14 18.31 -15.92
C ASP A 251 -13.15 17.21 -15.57
N LEU A 252 -12.88 16.40 -14.55
CA LEU A 252 -13.81 15.38 -14.07
C LEU A 252 -15.07 15.99 -13.45
N ILE A 253 -14.93 17.06 -12.66
CA ILE A 253 -16.08 17.79 -12.11
C ILE A 253 -16.91 18.38 -13.24
N ALA A 254 -16.29 19.07 -14.21
CA ALA A 254 -16.98 19.64 -15.36
C ALA A 254 -17.75 18.57 -16.18
N LYS A 255 -17.15 17.39 -16.38
CA LYS A 255 -17.82 16.26 -17.06
C LYS A 255 -19.00 15.71 -16.27
N ARG A 256 -18.86 15.58 -14.94
CA ARG A 256 -19.96 15.13 -14.07
C ARG A 256 -21.13 16.11 -14.13
N ASP A 257 -20.85 17.39 -14.01
CA ASP A 257 -21.86 18.44 -13.97
C ASP A 257 -22.60 18.50 -15.32
N ALA A 258 -21.87 18.43 -16.44
CA ALA A 258 -22.45 18.35 -17.78
C ALA A 258 -23.35 17.12 -18.01
N LEU A 259 -23.11 16.00 -17.31
CA LEU A 259 -23.96 14.81 -17.37
C LEU A 259 -25.15 14.88 -16.41
N THR A 260 -25.11 15.75 -15.40
CA THR A 260 -26.18 15.91 -14.40
C THR A 260 -27.21 16.96 -14.84
N ASP A 261 -26.78 17.94 -15.63
CA ASP A 261 -27.63 19.04 -16.15
C ASP A 261 -28.48 18.66 -17.39
N GLN A 262 -28.38 17.43 -17.89
CA GLN A 262 -29.17 16.90 -19.01
C GLN A 262 -30.31 15.99 -18.55
#